data_AF-A0A1V4SE05-F1
#
_entry.id   AF-A0A1V4SE05-F1
#
_cell.length_a   1.000
_cell.length_b   1.000
_cell.length_c   1.000
_cell.angle_alpha   90.00
_cell.angle_beta   90.00
_cell.angle_gamma   90.00
#
_symmetry.space_group_name_H-M   'P 1'
#
loop_
_entity.id
_entity.type
_entity.pdbx_description
1 polymer ?
#
loop_
_entity_poly.entity_id
_entity_poly.type
_entity_poly.pdbx_seq_one_letter_code
_entity_poly.pdbx_strand_id
1 'polypeptide(L)'
;MHQMKNLEEFSIVPKGRHLIKVCLGTACYVRGSKNILKRLTDDFDLEPGQTTPDRRFSLETVRCLGACGLAPAVVVDADTHGGVRPNKLGDILAKYE
;
A
#
# COMPACT_ATOMS: atom_id res chain seq x y z
N MET A 1 22.52 -19.88 -18.18
CA MET A 1 21.41 -19.12 -18.80
C MET A 1 20.66 -18.39 -17.69
N HIS A 2 20.59 -17.06 -17.79
CA HIS A 2 19.82 -16.11 -16.96
C HIS A 2 20.16 -15.94 -15.47
N GLN A 3 21.35 -15.39 -15.19
CA GLN A 3 21.52 -14.42 -14.09
C GLN A 3 20.97 -13.06 -14.56
N MET A 4 19.76 -12.69 -14.14
CA MET A 4 19.26 -11.30 -14.19
C MET A 4 18.37 -11.08 -12.97
N LYS A 5 19.00 -10.79 -11.82
CA LYS A 5 19.00 -9.47 -11.18
C LYS A 5 17.61 -9.02 -10.71
N ASN A 6 17.37 -9.23 -9.42
CA ASN A 6 16.59 -8.34 -8.55
C ASN A 6 16.71 -6.90 -9.05
N LEU A 7 15.60 -6.27 -9.39
CA LEU A 7 15.63 -4.92 -9.95
C LEU A 7 14.51 -4.05 -9.43
N GLU A 8 14.06 -4.21 -8.18
CA GLU A 8 13.09 -3.28 -7.58
C GLU A 8 13.32 -3.03 -6.07
N GLU A 9 14.56 -3.16 -5.58
CA GLU A 9 14.92 -2.90 -4.17
C GLU A 9 15.63 -1.55 -3.94
N PHE A 10 15.93 -0.78 -5.00
CA PHE A 10 16.50 0.56 -4.89
C PHE A 10 15.48 1.64 -5.26
N SER A 11 14.39 1.76 -4.49
CA SER A 11 13.69 3.05 -4.47
C SER A 11 14.57 4.02 -3.66
N ILE A 12 15.13 5.03 -4.33
CA ILE A 12 16.00 6.09 -3.79
C ILE A 12 15.19 7.07 -2.90
N VAL A 13 13.91 6.82 -2.69
CA VAL A 13 13.05 7.55 -1.75
C VAL A 13 13.29 6.94 -0.36
N PRO A 14 13.62 7.73 0.68
CA PRO A 14 13.69 7.22 2.04
C PRO A 14 12.32 6.65 2.40
N LYS A 15 12.19 5.33 2.30
CA LYS A 15 10.99 4.63 2.70
C LYS A 15 10.87 4.83 4.21
N GLY A 16 9.65 5.13 4.66
CA GLY A 16 9.32 5.07 6.05
C GLY A 16 9.58 3.66 6.58
N ARG A 17 9.53 3.52 7.90
CA ARG A 17 9.73 2.25 8.60
C ARG A 17 8.90 1.09 8.02
N HIS A 18 7.70 1.39 7.51
CA HIS A 18 6.78 0.44 6.89
C HIS A 18 6.28 0.95 5.54
N LEU A 19 6.24 0.06 4.54
CA LEU A 19 5.79 0.39 3.18
C LEU A 19 4.37 -0.15 2.92
N ILE A 20 3.42 0.73 2.64
CA ILE A 20 2.04 0.40 2.31
C ILE A 20 1.88 0.44 0.79
N LYS A 21 1.57 -0.68 0.16
CA LYS A 21 1.27 -0.81 -1.26
C LYS A 21 -0.22 -1.03 -1.48
N VAL A 22 -0.91 -0.08 -2.09
CA VAL A 22 -2.34 -0.21 -2.42
C VAL A 22 -2.50 -0.67 -3.86
N CYS A 23 -3.28 -1.74 -4.08
CA CYS A 23 -3.60 -2.19 -5.43
C CYS A 23 -4.60 -1.24 -6.10
N LEU A 24 -4.17 -0.62 -7.20
CA LEU A 24 -4.99 0.21 -8.07
C LEU A 24 -5.36 -0.49 -9.39
N GLY A 25 -5.24 -1.81 -9.44
CA GLY A 25 -5.72 -2.59 -10.59
C GLY A 25 -7.23 -2.44 -10.77
N THR A 26 -7.72 -2.66 -11.98
CA THR A 26 -9.13 -2.46 -12.35
C THR A 26 -10.09 -3.10 -11.36
N ALA A 27 -9.81 -4.34 -10.93
CA ALA A 27 -10.62 -5.06 -9.95
C ALA A 27 -10.65 -4.39 -8.56
N CYS A 28 -9.52 -3.88 -8.08
CA CYS A 28 -9.47 -3.15 -6.81
C CYS A 28 -10.07 -1.75 -6.92
N TYR A 29 -9.86 -1.09 -8.06
CA TYR A 29 -10.39 0.24 -8.34
C TYR A 29 -11.92 0.25 -8.34
N VAL A 30 -12.56 -0.67 -9.07
CA VAL A 30 -14.04 -0.76 -9.10
C VAL A 30 -14.64 -1.21 -7.76
N ARG A 31 -13.86 -1.91 -6.93
CA ARG A 31 -14.23 -2.29 -5.56
C ARG A 31 -14.04 -1.17 -4.53
N GLY A 32 -13.48 -0.03 -4.93
CA GLY A 32 -13.32 1.14 -4.07
C GLY A 32 -11.96 1.28 -3.41
N SER A 33 -10.86 0.80 -4.01
CA SER A 33 -9.51 1.06 -3.49
C SER A 33 -9.15 2.55 -3.44
N LYS A 34 -9.82 3.40 -4.25
CA LYS A 34 -9.75 4.86 -4.12
C LYS A 34 -10.19 5.37 -2.75
N ASN A 35 -11.18 4.74 -2.12
CA ASN A 35 -11.64 5.14 -0.79
C ASN A 35 -10.60 4.83 0.29
N ILE A 36 -9.82 3.77 0.10
CA ILE A 36 -8.67 3.45 0.96
C ILE A 36 -7.61 4.56 0.86
N LEU A 37 -7.23 4.95 -0.37
CA LEU A 37 -6.27 6.04 -0.56
C LEU A 37 -6.78 7.34 0.04
N LYS A 38 -8.04 7.71 -0.22
CA LYS A 38 -8.61 8.94 0.37
C LYS A 38 -8.53 8.90 1.89
N ARG A 39 -8.86 7.77 2.51
CA ARG A 39 -8.79 7.62 3.98
C ARG A 39 -7.35 7.73 4.50
N LEU A 40 -6.37 7.14 3.80
CA LEU A 40 -4.95 7.29 4.16
C LEU A 40 -4.51 8.75 4.10
N THR A 41 -4.95 9.48 3.08
CA THR A 41 -4.64 10.90 2.93
C THR A 41 -5.36 11.74 4.00
N ASP A 42 -6.61 11.43 4.34
CA ASP A 42 -7.42 12.18 5.32
C ASP A 42 -6.93 11.95 6.76
N ASP A 43 -6.68 10.70 7.15
CA ASP A 43 -6.33 10.34 8.54
C ASP A 43 -4.83 10.46 8.84
N PHE A 44 -3.95 10.22 7.85
CA PHE A 44 -2.49 10.15 8.05
C PHE A 44 -1.70 11.17 7.22
N ASP A 45 -2.37 12.09 6.53
CA ASP A 45 -1.75 13.04 5.59
C ASP A 45 -0.80 12.34 4.60
N LEU A 46 -1.19 11.14 4.16
CA LEU A 46 -0.35 10.24 3.39
C LEU A 46 -0.85 10.13 1.95
N GLU A 47 -0.07 10.64 1.02
CA GLU A 47 -0.34 10.62 -0.41
C GLU A 47 0.42 9.51 -1.14
N PRO A 48 -0.09 9.00 -2.28
CA PRO A 48 0.60 7.97 -3.06
C PRO A 48 1.95 8.47 -3.58
N GLY A 49 3.01 7.78 -3.20
CA GLY A 49 4.40 8.12 -3.48
C GLY A 49 5.07 8.97 -2.38
N GLN A 50 4.34 9.35 -1.33
CA GLN A 50 4.86 10.10 -0.19
C GLN A 50 5.12 9.22 1.04
N THR A 51 5.87 9.79 1.97
CA THR A 51 6.14 9.22 3.29
C THR A 51 5.57 10.16 4.34
N THR A 52 4.91 9.61 5.35
CA THR A 52 4.41 10.39 6.51
C THR A 52 5.51 11.28 7.09
N PRO A 53 5.17 12.45 7.66
CA PRO A 53 6.16 13.34 8.29
C PRO A 53 6.95 12.66 9.41
N ASP A 54 6.35 11.70 10.13
CA ASP A 54 7.01 10.88 11.14
C ASP A 54 8.01 9.86 10.58
N ARG A 55 8.11 9.71 9.25
CA ARG A 55 8.89 8.67 8.55
C ARG A 55 8.53 7.25 8.98
N ARG A 56 7.29 7.04 9.44
CA ARG A 56 6.79 5.73 9.87
C ARG A 56 6.23 4.93 8.71
N PHE A 57 5.39 5.55 7.89
CA PHE A 57 4.72 4.88 6.78
C PHE A 57 5.03 5.57 5.45
N SER A 58 5.31 4.77 4.42
CA SER A 58 5.31 5.23 3.01
C SER A 58 4.13 4.64 2.28
N LEU A 59 3.44 5.43 1.48
CA LEU A 59 2.37 4.96 0.63
C LEU A 59 2.85 4.83 -0.80
N GLU A 60 2.64 3.68 -1.38
CA GLU A 60 2.95 3.35 -2.76
C GLU A 60 1.71 2.71 -3.39
N THR A 61 1.54 2.90 -4.70
CA THR A 61 0.42 2.29 -5.43
C THR A 61 0.96 1.35 -6.47
N VAL A 62 0.41 0.14 -6.51
CA VAL A 62 0.79 -0.89 -7.46
C VAL A 62 -0.33 -1.13 -8.45
N ARG A 63 0.02 -1.38 -9.72
CA ARG A 63 -0.98 -1.59 -10.78
C ARG A 63 -1.75 -2.90 -10.64
N CYS A 64 -1.11 -3.99 -10.20
CA CYS A 64 -1.81 -5.25 -9.96
C CYS A 64 -0.99 -6.12 -9.02
N LEU A 65 -1.64 -6.72 -8.03
CA LEU A 65 -1.05 -7.74 -7.15
C LEU A 65 -1.41 -9.16 -7.55
N GLY A 66 -2.29 -9.36 -8.54
CA GLY A 66 -2.89 -10.66 -8.85
C GLY A 66 -3.91 -11.16 -7.82
N ALA A 67 -4.10 -10.44 -6.71
CA ALA A 67 -5.04 -10.78 -5.65
C ALA A 67 -6.49 -10.27 -5.91
N CYS A 68 -6.98 -10.39 -7.14
CA CYS A 68 -8.29 -9.85 -7.53
C CYS A 68 -9.45 -10.44 -6.72
N GLY A 69 -9.32 -11.69 -6.23
CA GLY A 69 -10.31 -12.33 -5.35
C GLY A 69 -10.42 -11.70 -3.95
N LEU A 70 -9.39 -10.95 -3.53
CA LEU A 70 -9.29 -10.29 -2.24
C LEU A 70 -9.44 -8.77 -2.34
N ALA A 71 -9.94 -8.27 -3.46
CA ALA A 71 -10.10 -6.84 -3.70
C ALA A 71 -11.08 -6.20 -2.68
N PRO A 72 -10.78 -5.00 -2.16
CA PRO A 72 -9.55 -4.22 -2.35
C PRO A 72 -8.37 -4.79 -1.54
N ALA A 73 -7.24 -5.00 -2.23
CA ALA A 73 -6.02 -5.57 -1.66
C ALA A 73 -4.99 -4.48 -1.36
N VAL A 74 -4.37 -4.59 -0.18
CA VAL A 74 -3.31 -3.71 0.32
C VAL A 74 -2.20 -4.59 0.86
N VAL A 75 -0.94 -4.24 0.63
CA VAL A 75 0.21 -4.93 1.22
C VAL A 75 0.90 -3.95 2.17
N VAL A 76 1.24 -4.39 3.36
CA VAL A 76 2.04 -3.62 4.31
C VAL A 76 3.33 -4.41 4.53
N ASP A 77 4.46 -3.86 4.09
CA ASP A 77 5.77 -4.53 4.06
C ASP A 77 5.73 -5.85 3.25
N ALA A 78 5.56 -6.99 3.92
CA ALA A 78 5.36 -8.32 3.33
C ALA A 78 3.95 -8.90 3.55
N ASP A 79 3.12 -8.29 4.40
CA ASP A 79 1.78 -8.76 4.74
C ASP A 79 0.74 -8.32 3.72
N THR A 80 0.03 -9.28 3.12
CA THR A 80 -1.05 -9.00 2.18
C THR A 80 -2.41 -9.00 2.89
N HIS A 81 -3.05 -7.83 2.93
CA HIS A 81 -4.37 -7.62 3.49
C HIS A 81 -5.42 -7.55 2.38
N GLY A 82 -6.35 -8.51 2.40
CA GLY A 82 -7.49 -8.57 1.50
C GLY A 82 -8.77 -8.04 2.13
N GLY A 83 -9.69 -7.51 1.31
CA GLY A 83 -10.99 -7.04 1.78
C GLY A 83 -10.89 -5.86 2.75
N VAL A 84 -9.85 -5.04 2.59
CA VAL A 84 -9.57 -3.94 3.51
C VAL A 84 -10.67 -2.90 3.42
N ARG A 85 -11.29 -2.61 4.56
CA ARG A 85 -12.28 -1.54 4.65
C ARG A 85 -11.59 -0.24 5.06
N PRO A 86 -11.98 0.92 4.51
CA PRO A 86 -11.41 2.20 4.90
C PRO A 86 -11.53 2.45 6.41
N ASN A 87 -12.59 1.97 7.05
CA ASN A 87 -12.75 2.14 8.50
C ASN A 87 -11.85 1.24 9.37
N LYS A 88 -11.31 0.15 8.82
CA LYS A 88 -10.39 -0.76 9.53
C LYS A 88 -8.93 -0.45 9.24
N LEU A 89 -8.66 0.56 8.43
CA LEU A 89 -7.30 0.86 7.99
C LEU A 89 -6.43 1.35 9.15
N GLY A 90 -7.00 2.18 10.03
CA GLY A 90 -6.36 2.61 11.27
C GLY A 90 -5.97 1.42 12.15
N ASP A 91 -6.88 0.46 12.37
CA ASP A 91 -6.59 -0.76 13.14
C ASP A 91 -5.48 -1.61 12.51
N ILE A 92 -5.42 -1.70 11.17
CA ILE A 92 -4.37 -2.45 10.49
C ILE A 92 -3.03 -1.76 10.70
N LEU A 93 -2.95 -0.44 10.48
CA LEU A 93 -1.72 0.33 10.62
C LEU A 93 -1.23 0.39 12.08
N ALA A 94 -2.14 0.44 13.05
CA ALA A 94 -1.80 0.40 14.47
C ALA A 94 -1.08 -0.89 14.90
N LYS A 95 -1.20 -1.99 14.13
CA LYS A 95 -0.42 -3.21 14.37
C LYS A 95 1.05 -3.10 13.98
N TYR A 96 1.39 -2.09 13.18
CA TYR A 96 2.72 -1.82 12.69
C TYR A 96 3.29 -0.52 13.32
N GLU A 97 2.61 0.05 14.32
CA GLU A 97 3.07 1.20 15.11
C GLU A 97 4.02 0.78 16.25
#